data_AF-A0AAN0XV76-F1
#
_entry.id   AF-A0AAN0XV76-F1
#
_cell.length_a   1.000
_cell.length_b   1.000
_cell.length_c   1.000
_cell.angle_alpha   90.00
_cell.angle_beta   90.00
_cell.angle_gamma   90.00
#
_symmetry.space_group_name_H-M   'P 1'
#
loop_
_entity.id
_entity.type
_entity.pdbx_description
1 polymer ?
#
loop_
_entity_poly.entity_id
_entity_poly.type
_entity_poly.pdbx_seq_one_letter_code
_entity_poly.pdbx_strand_id
1 'polypeptide(L)'
;MAIPVITIKDDRQDLYAPYSGLILYGENSEQIVDIFDKADGREIEEDPTLLFCYVSDISMYSYLHPKLREIFNLSLDDDMDPRELCNAINAESALALQHDAGWSGETWWGFGKL
;
A
#
# COMPACT_ATOMS: atom_id res chain seq x y z
N MET A 1 -1.67 4.94 -18.42
CA MET A 1 -0.20 5.01 -18.28
C MET A 1 0.18 4.16 -17.09
N ALA A 2 1.27 3.39 -17.18
CA ALA A 2 1.74 2.59 -16.05
C ALA A 2 2.13 3.50 -14.88
N ILE A 3 1.89 3.04 -13.65
CA ILE A 3 2.28 3.77 -12.45
C ILE A 3 3.82 3.86 -12.40
N PRO A 4 4.42 5.06 -12.31
CA PRO A 4 5.86 5.19 -12.12
C PRO A 4 6.30 4.59 -10.78
N VAL A 5 7.40 3.85 -10.78
CA VAL A 5 7.98 3.23 -9.58
C VAL A 5 9.25 4.00 -9.17
N ILE A 6 9.29 4.48 -7.93
CA ILE A 6 10.51 5.02 -7.31
C ILE A 6 11.08 3.94 -6.39
N THR A 7 12.30 3.49 -6.67
CA THR A 7 13.01 2.53 -5.83
C THR A 7 13.90 3.27 -4.84
N ILE A 8 13.74 2.95 -3.56
CA ILE A 8 14.55 3.44 -2.44
C ILE A 8 15.42 2.27 -1.97
N LYS A 9 16.74 2.43 -2.10
CA LYS A 9 17.76 1.46 -1.67
C LYS A 9 18.61 2.07 -0.57
N ASP A 10 18.03 2.28 0.59
CA ASP A 10 18.74 2.76 1.78
C ASP A 10 17.95 2.34 3.03
N ASP A 11 18.64 1.70 3.97
CA ASP A 11 18.17 1.29 5.28
C ASP A 11 18.56 2.29 6.38
N ARG A 12 19.29 3.36 6.01
CA ARG A 12 19.88 4.32 6.96
C ARG A 12 19.12 5.64 7.08
N GLN A 13 18.06 5.83 6.30
CA GLN A 13 17.29 7.07 6.29
C GLN A 13 15.83 6.79 6.66
N ASP A 14 15.30 7.63 7.55
CA ASP A 14 13.89 7.59 7.90
C ASP A 14 13.05 7.93 6.67
N LEU A 15 12.10 7.04 6.35
CA LEU A 15 11.11 7.26 5.31
C LEU A 15 9.84 7.83 5.91
N TYR A 16 9.38 8.94 5.35
CA TYR A 16 8.15 9.60 5.74
C TYR A 16 7.07 9.37 4.69
N ALA A 17 5.83 9.18 5.13
CA ALA A 17 4.69 9.05 4.24
C ALA A 17 4.56 10.30 3.35
N PRO A 18 4.37 10.15 2.03
CA PRO A 18 4.24 11.28 1.11
C PRO A 18 2.88 12.01 1.19
N TYR A 19 1.95 11.52 2.03
CA TYR A 19 0.61 12.06 2.22
C TYR A 19 0.23 12.05 3.71
N SER A 20 -0.73 12.89 4.05
CA SER A 20 -1.36 12.93 5.38
C SER A 20 -2.46 11.88 5.45
N GLY A 21 -2.36 10.94 6.40
CA GLY A 21 -3.37 9.91 6.62
C GLY A 21 -3.05 9.05 7.85
N LEU A 22 -4.01 8.26 8.30
CA LEU A 22 -3.79 7.24 9.32
C LEU A 22 -3.25 5.99 8.65
N ILE A 23 -2.05 5.56 9.04
CA ILE A 23 -1.49 4.29 8.61
C ILE A 23 -2.20 3.18 9.40
N LEU A 24 -3.05 2.41 8.73
CA LEU A 24 -3.86 1.34 9.34
C LEU A 24 -3.10 0.02 9.53
N TYR A 25 -1.89 -0.09 8.98
CA TYR A 25 -1.14 -1.35 8.85
C TYR A 25 0.37 -1.11 9.12
N GLY A 26 1.04 -2.03 9.83
CA GLY A 26 2.48 -1.92 10.17
C GLY A 26 2.75 -2.11 11.66
N GLU A 27 4.00 -1.88 12.12
CA GLU A 27 4.31 -1.94 13.56
C GLU A 27 3.42 -0.98 14.36
N ASN A 28 2.81 -1.49 15.44
CA ASN A 28 1.78 -0.82 16.24
C ASN A 28 0.41 -0.63 15.56
N SER A 29 0.13 -1.28 14.42
CA SER A 29 -1.20 -1.24 13.81
C SER A 29 -2.28 -1.76 14.76
N GLU A 30 -1.99 -2.75 15.61
CA GLU A 30 -2.94 -3.25 16.62
C GLU A 30 -3.37 -2.17 17.63
N GLN A 31 -2.46 -1.26 18.01
CA GLN A 31 -2.79 -0.12 18.88
C GLN A 31 -3.59 0.95 18.14
N ILE A 32 -3.45 1.02 16.82
CA ILE A 32 -4.19 1.94 15.95
C ILE A 32 -5.59 1.38 15.66
N VAL A 33 -5.73 0.06 15.44
CA VAL A 33 -7.03 -0.65 15.32
C VAL A 33 -7.88 -0.42 16.58
N ASP A 34 -7.26 -0.43 17.76
CA ASP A 34 -7.92 -0.07 19.03
C ASP A 34 -8.44 1.38 19.07
N ILE A 35 -7.82 2.30 18.32
CA ILE A 35 -8.32 3.67 18.13
C ILE A 35 -9.51 3.68 17.16
N PHE A 36 -9.53 2.78 16.17
CA PHE A 36 -10.62 2.62 15.21
C PHE A 36 -11.87 1.99 15.82
N ASP A 37 -11.75 0.90 16.57
CA ASP A 37 -12.89 0.25 17.24
C ASP A 37 -13.54 1.18 18.28
N LYS A 38 -12.78 2.14 18.83
CA LYS A 38 -13.27 3.17 19.75
C LYS A 38 -13.77 4.44 19.04
N ALA A 39 -13.44 4.62 17.76
CA ALA A 39 -13.91 5.73 16.93
C ALA A 39 -15.29 5.40 16.33
N ASP A 40 -16.26 5.22 17.23
CA ASP A 40 -17.71 5.18 17.03
C ASP A 40 -18.19 5.46 15.58
N GLY A 41 -18.29 4.40 14.77
CA GLY A 41 -19.09 4.36 13.53
C GLY A 41 -18.78 5.41 12.46
N ARG A 42 -17.59 6.03 12.45
CA ARG A 42 -17.18 6.84 11.30
C ARG A 42 -16.70 5.87 10.23
N GLU A 43 -17.41 5.83 9.09
CA GLU A 43 -16.83 5.30 7.86
C GLU A 43 -15.46 5.95 7.72
N ILE A 44 -14.41 5.15 7.90
CA ILE A 44 -13.07 5.55 7.52
C ILE A 44 -13.24 5.81 6.04
N GLU A 45 -13.20 7.08 5.62
CA GLU A 45 -13.01 7.38 4.22
C GLU A 45 -11.73 6.64 3.85
N GLU A 46 -11.89 5.50 3.16
CA GLU A 46 -10.76 4.74 2.61
C GLU A 46 -9.89 5.78 1.94
N ASP A 47 -8.64 5.90 2.40
CA ASP A 47 -7.75 6.93 1.89
C ASP A 47 -7.79 6.82 0.36
N PRO A 48 -8.41 7.79 -0.35
CA PRO A 48 -8.74 7.62 -1.77
C PRO A 48 -7.48 7.62 -2.63
N THR A 49 -6.31 7.75 -1.98
CA THR A 49 -5.01 7.80 -2.58
C THR A 49 -4.15 6.58 -2.30
N LEU A 50 -4.42 5.73 -1.29
CA LEU A 50 -3.67 4.48 -1.11
C LEU A 50 -4.30 3.38 -1.98
N LEU A 51 -3.52 2.82 -2.90
CA LEU A 51 -3.95 1.79 -3.83
C LEU A 51 -3.65 0.39 -3.29
N PHE A 52 -2.42 0.17 -2.81
CA PHE A 52 -2.00 -1.12 -2.28
C PHE A 52 -0.78 -0.99 -1.37
N CYS A 53 -0.60 -1.98 -0.49
CA CYS A 53 0.62 -2.18 0.28
C CYS A 53 1.00 -3.67 0.18
N TYR A 54 2.21 -3.96 -0.27
CA TYR A 54 2.72 -5.33 -0.41
C TYR A 54 4.02 -5.50 0.35
N VAL A 55 4.14 -6.60 1.10
CA VAL A 55 5.29 -6.90 1.94
C VAL A 55 5.88 -8.24 1.46
N SER A 56 7.08 -8.20 0.87
CA SER A 56 7.67 -9.41 0.26
C SER A 56 8.04 -10.48 1.27
N ASP A 57 8.39 -10.09 2.51
CA ASP A 57 8.79 -11.01 3.58
C ASP A 57 7.72 -12.05 3.91
N ILE A 58 6.46 -11.65 3.77
CA ILE A 58 5.30 -12.54 3.93
C ILE A 58 4.61 -12.82 2.59
N SER A 59 5.18 -12.30 1.49
CA SER A 59 4.71 -12.47 0.11
C SER A 59 3.22 -12.15 -0.08
N MET A 60 2.72 -11.13 0.60
CA MET A 60 1.29 -10.84 0.68
C MET A 60 1.00 -9.35 0.58
N TYR A 61 -0.17 -9.03 0.02
CA TYR A 61 -0.73 -7.68 0.14
C TYR A 61 -1.26 -7.49 1.55
N SER A 62 -0.70 -6.54 2.29
CA SER A 62 -1.28 -6.09 3.56
C SER A 62 -2.48 -5.17 3.33
N TYR A 63 -2.55 -4.52 2.16
CA TYR A 63 -3.69 -3.73 1.73
C TYR A 63 -3.87 -3.74 0.22
N LEU A 64 -5.14 -3.75 -0.21
CA LEU A 64 -5.58 -3.56 -1.58
C LEU A 64 -6.87 -2.73 -1.55
N HIS A 65 -6.89 -1.61 -2.25
CA HIS A 65 -8.05 -0.74 -2.39
C HIS A 65 -9.23 -1.52 -3.02
N PRO A 66 -10.48 -1.41 -2.51
CA PRO A 66 -11.59 -2.25 -2.98
C PRO A 66 -11.86 -2.15 -4.47
N LYS A 67 -11.82 -0.96 -5.05
CA LYS A 67 -11.94 -0.78 -6.51
C LYS A 67 -10.89 -1.58 -7.30
N LEU A 68 -9.67 -1.74 -6.80
CA LEU A 68 -8.68 -2.62 -7.47
C LEU A 68 -9.08 -4.09 -7.37
N ARG A 69 -9.59 -4.51 -6.20
CA ARG A 69 -10.12 -5.87 -6.02
C ARG A 69 -11.26 -6.14 -6.99
N GLU A 70 -12.14 -5.17 -7.22
CA GLU A 70 -13.25 -5.29 -8.18
C GLU A 70 -12.76 -5.33 -9.63
N ILE A 71 -11.87 -4.41 -10.02
CA ILE A 71 -11.40 -4.27 -11.41
C ILE A 71 -10.58 -5.50 -11.85
N PHE A 72 -9.72 -6.00 -10.96
CA PHE A 72 -8.78 -7.07 -11.27
C PHE A 72 -9.18 -8.43 -10.68
N ASN A 73 -10.32 -8.50 -9.97
CA ASN A 73 -10.78 -9.67 -9.23
C ASN A 73 -9.70 -10.22 -8.27
N LEU A 74 -9.08 -9.31 -7.51
CA LEU A 74 -7.95 -9.63 -6.64
C LEU A 74 -8.35 -9.82 -5.17
N SER A 75 -7.67 -10.74 -4.51
CA SER A 75 -7.66 -10.93 -3.06
C SER A 75 -6.30 -10.56 -2.45
N LEU A 76 -6.24 -10.44 -1.11
CA LEU A 76 -4.97 -10.15 -0.42
C LEU A 76 -3.97 -11.30 -0.51
N ASP A 77 -4.47 -12.52 -0.74
CA ASP A 77 -3.70 -13.76 -0.83
C ASP A 77 -3.25 -14.07 -2.27
N ASP A 78 -3.50 -13.18 -3.23
CA ASP A 78 -3.15 -13.41 -4.62
C ASP A 78 -1.66 -13.18 -4.89
N ASP A 79 -1.07 -14.08 -5.67
CA ASP A 79 0.37 -14.09 -6.04
C ASP A 79 0.78 -13.00 -7.06
N MET A 80 -0.08 -12.02 -7.34
CA MET A 80 0.23 -11.04 -8.37
C MET A 80 1.36 -10.11 -7.94
N ASP A 81 2.40 -9.98 -8.76
CA ASP A 81 3.55 -9.14 -8.47
C ASP A 81 3.17 -7.64 -8.45
N PRO A 82 3.69 -6.84 -7.49
CA PRO A 82 3.36 -5.42 -7.40
C PRO A 82 3.73 -4.60 -8.65
N ARG A 83 4.78 -4.98 -9.40
CA ARG A 83 5.12 -4.32 -10.67
C ARG A 83 4.11 -4.66 -11.75
N GLU A 84 3.63 -5.89 -11.78
CA GLU A 84 2.55 -6.30 -12.69
C GLU A 84 1.28 -5.51 -12.40
N LEU A 85 0.92 -5.34 -11.12
CA LEU A 85 -0.19 -4.47 -10.70
C LEU A 85 0.02 -3.02 -11.14
N CYS A 86 1.21 -2.44 -10.93
CA CYS A 86 1.53 -1.08 -11.35
C CYS A 86 1.40 -0.87 -12.87
N ASN A 87 1.74 -1.89 -13.65
CA ASN A 87 1.61 -1.86 -15.11
C ASN A 87 0.14 -2.00 -15.56
N ALA A 88 -0.66 -2.73 -14.79
CA ALA A 88 -2.07 -2.97 -15.08
C ALA A 88 -2.96 -1.78 -14.68
N ILE A 89 -2.63 -1.07 -13.59
CA ILE A 89 -3.41 0.08 -13.14
C ILE A 89 -3.26 1.26 -14.12
N ASN A 90 -4.39 1.79 -14.57
CA ASN A 90 -4.44 3.00 -15.37
C ASN A 90 -4.96 4.19 -14.54
N ALA A 91 -4.06 4.84 -13.80
CA ALA A 91 -4.38 6.02 -12.96
C ALA A 91 -3.62 7.27 -13.45
N GLU A 92 -4.31 8.42 -13.53
CA GLU A 92 -3.74 9.67 -14.07
C GLU A 92 -2.74 10.37 -13.12
N SER A 93 -2.75 10.04 -11.84
CA SER A 93 -1.89 10.65 -10.83
C SER A 93 -1.52 9.62 -9.78
N ALA A 94 -0.67 8.68 -10.19
CA ALA A 94 -0.25 7.57 -9.36
C ALA A 94 1.28 7.49 -9.25
N LEU A 95 1.74 6.92 -8.15
CA LEU A 95 3.14 6.66 -7.83
C LEU A 95 3.24 5.38 -7.02
N ALA A 96 4.19 4.52 -7.32
CA ALA A 96 4.55 3.41 -6.47
C ALA A 96 5.94 3.65 -5.85
N LEU A 97 6.06 3.36 -4.56
CA LEU A 97 7.34 3.33 -3.85
C LEU A 97 7.72 1.87 -3.61
N GLN A 98 8.91 1.50 -4.06
CA GLN A 98 9.54 0.23 -3.71
C GLN A 98 10.67 0.55 -2.73
N HIS A 99 10.54 0.13 -1.48
CA HIS A 99 11.63 0.16 -0.51
C HIS A 99 12.26 -1.21 -0.42
N ASP A 100 13.52 -1.30 -0.79
CA ASP A 100 14.35 -2.50 -0.66
C ASP A 100 15.26 -2.30 0.57
N ALA A 101 14.85 -2.90 1.69
CA ALA A 101 15.60 -2.85 2.95
C ALA A 101 16.70 -3.92 3.01
N GLY A 102 16.96 -4.62 1.91
CA GLY A 102 17.98 -5.66 1.80
C GLY A 102 17.59 -6.95 2.54
N TRP A 103 17.79 -6.99 3.85
CA TRP A 103 17.66 -8.22 4.65
C TRP A 103 16.22 -8.58 5.03
N SER A 104 15.35 -7.58 5.18
CA SER A 104 13.90 -7.72 5.44
C SER A 104 13.07 -7.54 4.17
N GLY A 105 13.65 -7.91 3.03
CA GLY A 105 12.98 -7.88 1.74
C GLY A 105 12.55 -6.49 1.28
N GLU A 106 11.60 -6.50 0.35
CA GLU A 106 11.03 -5.34 -0.29
C GLU A 106 9.62 -5.05 0.23
N THR A 107 9.35 -3.79 0.53
CA THR A 107 7.99 -3.29 0.78
C THR A 107 7.59 -2.34 -0.31
N TRP A 108 6.36 -2.49 -0.78
CA TRP A 108 5.79 -1.71 -1.86
C TRP A 108 4.56 -0.95 -1.38
N TRP A 109 4.48 0.32 -1.75
CA TRP A 109 3.28 1.12 -1.54
C TRP A 109 2.86 1.77 -2.85
N GLY A 110 1.62 1.52 -3.26
CA GLY A 110 1.01 2.16 -4.41
C GLY A 110 0.11 3.30 -3.99
N PHE A 111 0.29 4.47 -4.62
CA PHE A 111 -0.52 5.66 -4.42
C PHE A 111 -1.14 6.11 -5.72
N GLY A 112 -2.33 6.70 -5.64
CA GLY A 112 -2.96 7.40 -6.74
C GLY A 112 -4.48 7.39 -6.66
N LYS A 113 -5.10 8.11 -7.60
CA LYS A 113 -6.54 8.21 -7.72
C LYS A 113 -7.07 7.28 -8.82
N LEU A 114 -8.03 6.42 -8.47
CA LEU A 114 -8.77 5.53 -9.39
C LEU A 114 -10.04 6.19 -9.93
#